data_AF-A0A1J5PS46-F1
#
_entry.id   AF-A0A1J5PS46-F1
#
_cell.length_a   1.000
_cell.length_b   1.000
_cell.length_c   1.000
_cell.angle_alpha   90.00
_cell.angle_beta   90.00
_cell.angle_gamma   90.00
#
_symmetry.space_group_name_H-M   'P 1'
#
loop_
_entity.id
_entity.type
_entity.pdbx_description
1 polymer ?
#
loop_
_entity_poly.entity_id
_entity_poly.type
_entity_poly.pdbx_seq_one_letter_code
_entity_poly.pdbx_strand_id
1 'polypeptide(L)'
;MIQGIAWPEAGASVEEWVEALAAGTNDLEAPATRIQPVIGEVISALSATNGAWLARMSGSGATCFAIYENTFEAQRAAQKIQRDHPQWWVHAGVLS
;
A
#
# COMPACT_ATOMS: atom_id res chain seq x y z
N MET A 1 -6.82 -19.12 17.13
CA MET A 1 -7.40 -19.60 15.86
C MET A 1 -7.09 -18.55 14.81
N ILE A 2 -6.45 -18.91 13.70
CA ILE A 2 -6.33 -18.01 12.56
C ILE A 2 -7.72 -17.98 11.92
N GLN A 3 -8.48 -16.90 12.13
CA GLN A 3 -9.71 -16.71 11.35
C GLN A 3 -9.28 -16.36 9.92
N GLY A 4 -9.76 -17.12 8.95
CA GLY A 4 -9.55 -16.80 7.55
C GLY A 4 -10.28 -15.51 7.20
N ILE A 5 -9.61 -14.64 6.45
CA ILE A 5 -10.26 -13.47 5.83
C ILE A 5 -11.37 -14.00 4.92
N ALA A 6 -12.57 -13.47 5.08
CA ALA A 6 -13.66 -13.71 4.13
C ALA A 6 -13.37 -12.88 2.88
N TRP A 7 -13.00 -13.56 1.79
CA TRP A 7 -12.73 -12.89 0.52
C TRP A 7 -14.04 -12.50 -0.17
N PRO A 8 -14.12 -11.29 -0.76
CA PRO A 8 -15.26 -10.90 -1.59
C PRO A 8 -15.40 -11.82 -2.81
N GLU A 9 -16.62 -11.89 -3.35
CA GLU A 9 -16.89 -12.64 -4.59
C GLU A 9 -16.39 -11.88 -5.83
N ALA A 10 -16.26 -12.60 -6.94
CA ALA A 10 -15.95 -11.99 -8.23
C ALA A 10 -17.06 -10.99 -8.61
N GLY A 11 -16.67 -9.74 -8.93
CA GLY A 11 -17.60 -8.65 -9.22
C GLY A 11 -17.94 -7.76 -8.03
N ALA A 12 -17.41 -8.06 -6.83
CA ALA A 12 -17.44 -7.14 -5.70
C ALA A 12 -16.72 -5.81 -6.03
N SER A 13 -17.12 -4.75 -5.34
CA SER A 13 -16.54 -3.42 -5.47
C SER A 13 -15.07 -3.39 -5.02
N VAL A 14 -14.31 -2.40 -5.51
CA VAL A 14 -12.90 -2.25 -5.13
C VAL A 14 -12.78 -1.95 -3.64
N GLU A 15 -13.73 -1.21 -3.08
CA GLU A 15 -13.85 -0.89 -1.67
C GLU A 15 -13.94 -2.16 -0.81
N GLU A 16 -14.83 -3.11 -1.17
CA GLU A 16 -14.95 -4.41 -0.46
C GLU A 16 -13.66 -5.22 -0.50
N TRP A 17 -12.96 -5.20 -1.65
CA TRP A 17 -11.64 -5.85 -1.77
C TRP A 17 -10.60 -5.19 -0.88
N VAL A 18 -10.58 -3.87 -0.82
CA VAL A 18 -9.63 -3.14 0.03
C VAL A 18 -9.93 -3.33 1.51
N GLU A 19 -11.21 -3.40 1.91
CA GLU A 19 -11.61 -3.74 3.28
C GLU A 19 -11.15 -5.16 3.67
N ALA A 20 -11.36 -6.16 2.81
CA ALA A 20 -10.89 -7.53 3.04
C ALA A 20 -9.36 -7.59 3.13
N LEU A 21 -8.64 -6.87 2.27
CA LEU A 21 -7.19 -6.74 2.34
C LEU A 21 -6.75 -6.07 3.65
N ALA A 22 -7.43 -5.00 4.06
CA ALA A 22 -7.13 -4.26 5.29
C ALA A 22 -7.27 -5.14 6.55
N ALA A 23 -8.21 -6.09 6.54
CA ALA A 23 -8.37 -7.08 7.62
C ALA A 23 -7.19 -8.08 7.71
N GLY A 24 -6.44 -8.28 6.62
CA GLY A 24 -5.22 -9.08 6.61
C GLY A 24 -3.96 -8.34 7.06
N THR A 25 -2.84 -9.05 7.16
CA THR A 25 -1.52 -8.48 7.49
C THR A 25 -0.43 -8.99 6.53
N ASN A 26 0.68 -8.28 6.46
CA ASN A 26 1.95 -8.82 5.96
C ASN A 26 2.85 -9.12 7.17
N ASP A 27 2.96 -10.39 7.55
CA ASP A 27 3.72 -10.80 8.74
C ASP A 27 5.23 -10.50 8.63
N LEU A 28 5.73 -10.26 7.42
CA LEU A 28 7.13 -9.88 7.17
C LEU A 28 7.38 -8.37 7.31
N GLU A 29 6.34 -7.53 7.33
CA GLU A 29 6.49 -6.07 7.36
C GLU A 29 7.14 -5.59 8.68
N ALA A 30 6.66 -6.11 9.82
CA ALA A 30 7.20 -5.75 11.13
C ALA A 30 8.69 -6.16 11.30
N PRO A 31 9.13 -7.40 10.99
CA PRO A 31 10.54 -7.73 11.02
C PRO A 31 11.37 -6.96 9.98
N ALA A 32 10.86 -6.75 8.77
CA ALA A 32 11.57 -5.99 7.75
C ALA A 32 11.83 -4.54 8.18
N THR A 33 10.82 -3.87 8.75
CA THR A 33 10.94 -2.49 9.26
C THR A 33 11.92 -2.39 10.44
N ARG A 34 12.01 -3.42 11.30
CA ARG A 34 13.01 -3.45 12.37
C ARG A 34 14.44 -3.55 11.86
N ILE A 35 14.66 -4.32 10.79
CA ILE A 35 15.99 -4.50 10.19
C ILE A 35 16.36 -3.27 9.35
N GLN A 36 15.40 -2.72 8.62
CA GLN A 36 15.60 -1.58 7.74
C GLN A 36 14.47 -0.54 7.92
N PRO A 37 14.67 0.47 8.79
CA PRO A 37 13.66 1.49 9.13
C PRO A 37 13.08 2.27 7.95
N VAL A 38 13.83 2.44 6.84
CA VAL A 38 13.32 3.18 5.67
C VAL A 38 12.07 2.52 5.06
N ILE A 39 11.84 1.22 5.28
CA ILE A 39 10.60 0.55 4.87
C ILE A 39 9.39 1.17 5.58
N GLY A 40 9.50 1.39 6.89
CA GLY A 40 8.47 2.06 7.68
C GLY A 40 8.29 3.53 7.30
N GLU A 41 9.37 4.22 6.91
CA GLU A 41 9.30 5.59 6.38
C GLU A 41 8.53 5.65 5.06
N VAL A 42 8.78 4.71 4.13
CA VAL A 42 8.07 4.64 2.85
C VAL A 42 6.58 4.34 3.07
N ILE A 43 6.23 3.38 3.93
CA ILE A 43 4.83 3.06 4.28
C ILE A 43 4.14 4.27 4.91
N SER A 44 4.84 4.98 5.80
CA SER A 44 4.31 6.19 6.44
C SER A 44 4.09 7.32 5.42
N ALA A 45 5.04 7.53 4.50
CA ALA A 45 4.95 8.54 3.45
C ALA A 45 3.78 8.24 2.49
N LEU A 46 3.60 6.98 2.11
CA LEU A 46 2.46 6.52 1.30
C LEU A 46 1.13 6.75 2.04
N SER A 47 1.03 6.32 3.30
CA SER A 47 -0.17 6.47 4.13
C SER A 47 -0.57 7.93 4.37
N ALA A 48 0.41 8.84 4.35
CA ALA A 48 0.19 10.28 4.55
C ALA A 48 -0.25 11.01 3.26
N THR A 49 -0.34 10.32 2.12
CA THR A 49 -0.88 10.92 0.89
C THR A 49 -2.41 10.98 0.93
N ASN A 50 -2.98 11.95 0.23
CA ASN A 50 -4.44 12.08 0.14
C ASN A 50 -5.04 10.89 -0.63
N GLY A 51 -6.10 10.29 -0.10
CA GLY A 51 -6.86 9.24 -0.80
C GLY A 51 -6.22 7.84 -0.78
N ALA A 52 -5.16 7.62 -0.01
CA ALA A 52 -4.63 6.27 0.20
C ALA A 52 -5.60 5.45 1.05
N TRP A 53 -6.20 4.41 0.47
CA TRP A 53 -7.10 3.49 1.20
C TRP A 53 -6.31 2.42 1.98
N LEU A 54 -5.15 2.05 1.47
CA LEU A 54 -4.25 1.06 2.07
C LEU A 54 -2.81 1.39 1.67
N ALA A 55 -1.85 1.24 2.57
CA ALA A 55 -0.42 1.24 2.25
C ALA A 55 0.32 0.15 3.02
N ARG A 56 1.15 -0.64 2.34
CA ARG A 56 1.85 -1.82 2.92
C ARG A 56 3.12 -2.17 2.16
N MET A 57 3.95 -3.02 2.77
CA MET A 57 5.01 -3.74 2.09
C MET A 57 4.44 -4.88 1.21
N SER A 58 4.98 -5.05 0.01
CA SER A 58 4.62 -6.16 -0.89
C SER A 58 5.54 -7.37 -0.67
N GLY A 59 4.96 -8.55 -0.43
CA GLY A 59 5.69 -9.80 -0.22
C GLY A 59 6.74 -9.70 0.89
N SER A 60 7.97 -10.13 0.62
CA SER A 60 9.11 -9.99 1.55
C SER A 60 9.80 -8.61 1.51
N GLY A 61 9.29 -7.67 0.73
CA GLY A 61 9.86 -6.34 0.57
C GLY A 61 11.08 -6.28 -0.36
N ALA A 62 11.73 -5.12 -0.51
CA ALA A 62 11.46 -3.85 0.21
C ALA A 62 10.44 -2.93 -0.48
N THR A 63 9.86 -3.33 -1.61
CA THR A 63 8.87 -2.53 -2.32
C THR A 63 7.61 -2.36 -1.46
N CYS A 64 7.16 -1.11 -1.35
CA CYS A 64 5.91 -0.75 -0.68
C CYS A 64 4.94 -0.17 -1.71
N PHE A 65 3.64 -0.30 -1.44
CA PHE A 65 2.58 0.16 -2.33
C PHE A 65 1.47 0.85 -1.55
N ALA A 66 0.65 1.64 -2.25
CA ALA A 66 -0.63 2.12 -1.75
C ALA A 66 -1.72 2.00 -2.80
N ILE A 67 -2.96 1.78 -2.35
CA ILE A 67 -4.16 1.68 -3.19
C ILE A 67 -4.95 2.99 -3.10
N TYR A 68 -5.45 3.44 -4.24
CA TYR A 68 -6.25 4.64 -4.38
C TYR A 68 -7.50 4.32 -5.20
N GLU A 69 -8.56 5.11 -5.02
CA GLU A 69 -9.82 4.98 -5.76
C GLU A 69 -9.63 5.05 -7.28
N ASN A 70 -8.73 5.91 -7.74
CA ASN A 70 -8.57 6.20 -9.16
C ASN A 70 -7.13 6.61 -9.52
N THR A 71 -6.87 6.63 -10.83
CA THR A 71 -5.55 6.95 -11.38
C THR A 71 -5.11 8.38 -11.08
N PHE A 72 -6.03 9.33 -10.92
CA PHE A 72 -5.69 10.72 -10.63
C PHE A 72 -5.09 10.87 -9.24
N GLU A 73 -5.72 10.30 -8.20
CA GLU A 73 -5.17 10.33 -6.83
C GLU A 73 -3.85 9.55 -6.74
N ALA A 74 -3.73 8.40 -7.42
CA ALA A 74 -2.47 7.64 -7.46
C ALA A 74 -1.32 8.45 -8.10
N GLN A 75 -1.58 9.17 -9.19
CA GLN A 75 -0.58 10.03 -9.85
C GLN A 75 -0.20 11.23 -8.97
N ARG A 76 -1.19 11.85 -8.32
CA ARG A 76 -0.97 12.96 -7.38
C ARG A 76 -0.09 12.53 -6.20
N ALA A 77 -0.36 11.34 -5.65
CA ALA A 77 0.45 10.75 -4.60
C ALA A 77 1.88 10.48 -5.08
N ALA A 78 2.05 9.91 -6.27
CA ALA A 78 3.38 9.66 -6.83
C ALA A 78 4.19 10.95 -7.00
N GLN A 79 3.59 12.00 -7.55
CA GLN A 79 4.24 13.31 -7.70
C GLN A 79 4.62 13.93 -6.35
N LYS A 80 3.74 13.83 -5.35
CA LYS A 80 4.04 14.31 -3.99
C LYS A 80 5.24 13.56 -3.40
N ILE A 81 5.26 12.22 -3.48
CA ILE A 81 6.34 11.41 -2.94
C ILE A 81 7.65 11.70 -3.66
N GLN A 82 7.66 11.77 -4.99
CA GLN A 82 8.87 12.11 -5.77
C GLN A 82 9.42 13.49 -5.41
N ARG A 83 8.55 14.48 -5.18
CA ARG A 83 8.99 15.81 -4.76
C ARG A 83 9.57 15.82 -3.35
N ASP A 84 8.90 15.16 -2.41
CA ASP A 84 9.28 15.18 -1.00
C ASP A 84 10.48 14.23 -0.73
N HIS A 85 10.66 13.21 -1.57
CA HIS A 85 11.73 12.20 -1.52
C HIS A 85 12.37 11.97 -2.90
N PRO A 86 13.18 12.91 -3.42
CA PRO A 86 13.68 12.89 -4.80
C PRO A 86 14.63 11.72 -5.14
N GLN A 87 15.11 11.00 -4.13
CA GLN A 87 15.98 9.83 -4.30
C GLN A 87 15.18 8.52 -4.41
N TRP A 88 13.87 8.53 -4.14
CA TRP A 88 13.04 7.34 -4.18
C TRP A 88 12.52 7.08 -5.59
N TRP A 89 12.57 5.82 -6.01
CA TRP A 89 11.86 5.37 -7.20
C TRP A 89 10.36 5.26 -6.88
N VAL A 90 9.52 5.84 -7.74
CA VAL A 90 8.07 5.86 -7.55
C VAL A 90 7.39 5.63 -8.90
N HIS A 91 6.40 4.75 -8.93
CA HIS A 91 5.57 4.46 -10.09
C HIS A 91 4.10 4.39 -9.69
N ALA A 92 3.23 5.00 -10.49
CA ALA A 92 1.77 4.88 -10.36
C ALA A 92 1.21 4.16 -11.60
N GLY A 93 0.37 3.16 -11.36
CA GLY A 93 -0.23 2.32 -12.40
C GLY A 93 -1.64 1.85 -12.01
N VAL A 94 -2.29 1.14 -12.93
CA VAL A 94 -3.60 0.52 -12.71
C VAL A 94 -3.42 -0.95 -12.31
N LEU A 95 -4.31 -1.45 -11.47
CA LEU A 95 -4.47 -2.88 -11.24
C LEU A 95 -5.30 -3.45 -12.40
N SER A 96 -4.81 -4.52 -13.01
CA SER A 96 -5.42 -5.18 -14.20
C SER A 96 -5.66 -6.65 -13.96
#